data_AF-A0A7S1WMI0-F1
#
_entry.id   AF-A0A7S1WMI0-F1
#
_cell.length_a   1.000
_cell.length_b   1.000
_cell.length_c   1.000
_cell.angle_alpha   90.00
_cell.angle_beta   90.00
_cell.angle_gamma   90.00
#
_symmetry.space_group_name_H-M   'P 1'
#
loop_
_entity.id
_entity.type
_entity.pdbx_description
1 polymer ?
#
loop_
_entity_poly.entity_id
_entity_poly.type
_entity_poly.pdbx_seq_one_letter_code
_entity_poly.pdbx_strand_id
1 'polypeptide(L)'
;MDPGAACKQHAMAEFLQQASKDTSAAWNVISVGDSQAEKDAAKAVTRDLCDDTVPGKEFAGRPLCKTVKLMANPSLKQLSEELELLVAQLERLACHNGDFDLCVTEPDDLSMQADALLGA
;
A
#
# COMPACT_ATOMS: atom_id res chain seq x y z
N MET A 1 11.33 -3.53 16.94
CA MET A 1 10.62 -2.70 15.94
C MET A 1 11.63 -1.69 15.44
N ASP A 2 11.83 -1.58 14.13
CA ASP A 2 12.66 -0.53 13.55
C ASP A 2 12.06 0.86 13.89
N PRO A 3 12.82 1.81 14.45
CA PRO A 3 12.29 3.15 14.77
C PRO A 3 11.66 3.85 13.55
N GLY A 4 12.22 3.64 12.35
CA GLY A 4 11.66 4.18 11.11
C GLY A 4 10.26 3.65 10.82
N ALA A 5 10.06 2.34 10.94
CA ALA A 5 8.75 1.70 10.79
C ALA A 5 7.71 2.21 11.80
N ALA A 6 8.09 2.41 13.06
CA ALA A 6 7.18 2.94 14.08
C ALA A 6 6.72 4.37 13.79
N CYS A 7 7.63 5.25 13.35
CA CYS A 7 7.29 6.61 12.94
C CYS A 7 6.35 6.62 11.73
N LYS A 8 6.62 5.78 10.71
CA LYS A 8 5.75 5.65 9.53
C LYS A 8 4.36 5.15 9.92
N GLN A 9 4.28 4.14 10.78
CA GLN A 9 3.01 3.61 11.28
C GLN A 9 2.20 4.69 12.00
N HIS A 10 2.83 5.46 12.88
CA HIS A 10 2.14 6.53 13.62
C HIS A 10 1.59 7.60 12.67
N ALA A 11 2.43 8.11 11.76
CA ALA A 11 2.02 9.12 10.79
C ALA A 11 0.90 8.62 9.86
N MET A 12 1.00 7.37 9.37
CA MET A 12 -0.05 6.74 8.56
C MET A 12 -1.36 6.60 9.34
N ALA A 13 -1.29 6.21 10.62
CA ALA A 13 -2.47 6.06 11.47
C ALA A 13 -3.19 7.40 11.68
N GLU A 14 -2.46 8.46 12.03
CA GLU A 14 -3.02 9.80 12.20
C GLU A 14 -3.70 10.29 10.92
N PHE A 15 -3.03 10.13 9.77
CA PHE A 15 -3.58 10.55 8.48
C PHE A 15 -4.83 9.75 8.11
N LEU A 16 -4.79 8.42 8.19
CA LEU A 16 -5.91 7.58 7.79
C LEU A 16 -7.12 7.76 8.72
N GLN A 17 -6.91 7.95 10.03
CA GLN A 17 -7.99 8.29 10.97
C GLN A 17 -8.63 9.66 10.71
N GLN A 18 -7.89 10.60 10.13
CA GLN A 18 -8.44 11.90 9.76
C GLN A 18 -9.18 11.82 8.43
N ALA A 19 -8.54 11.25 7.40
CA ALA A 19 -9.16 10.98 6.10
C ALA A 19 -10.42 10.12 6.25
N SER A 20 -10.49 9.34 7.33
CA SER A 20 -11.61 8.46 7.58
C SER A 20 -12.91 9.08 7.99
N LYS A 21 -12.84 10.26 8.59
CA LYS A 21 -14.05 10.90 9.11
C LYS A 21 -14.99 11.37 8.01
N ASP A 22 -14.46 11.54 6.79
CA ASP A 22 -15.15 12.15 5.67
C ASP A 22 -15.70 11.14 4.65
N THR A 23 -15.53 9.83 4.87
CA THR A 23 -15.97 8.80 3.92
C THR A 23 -16.83 7.71 4.57
N SER A 24 -17.96 7.43 3.94
CA SER A 24 -18.86 6.31 4.27
C SER A 24 -18.71 5.13 3.29
N ALA A 25 -17.69 5.15 2.42
CA ALA A 25 -17.45 4.10 1.43
C ALA A 25 -16.26 3.21 1.83
N ALA A 26 -16.20 2.01 1.26
CA ALA A 26 -15.00 1.18 1.31
C ALA A 26 -13.80 1.86 0.62
N TRP A 27 -12.59 1.50 1.01
CA TRP A 27 -11.36 2.30 0.84
C TRP A 27 -10.23 1.38 0.44
N ASN A 28 -9.35 1.93 -0.39
CA ASN A 28 -8.11 1.29 -0.76
C ASN A 28 -6.95 2.13 -0.27
N VAL A 29 -6.01 1.51 0.44
CA VAL A 29 -4.72 2.11 0.78
C VAL A 29 -3.67 1.40 -0.07
N ILE A 30 -2.97 2.17 -0.92
CA ILE A 30 -1.80 1.70 -1.64
C ILE A 30 -0.57 2.36 -1.04
N SER A 31 0.27 1.57 -0.37
CA SER A 31 1.56 1.99 0.15
C SER A 31 2.64 1.68 -0.89
N VAL A 32 3.36 2.71 -1.33
CA VAL A 32 4.48 2.58 -2.27
C VAL A 32 5.74 3.07 -1.56
N GLY A 33 6.78 2.24 -1.53
CA GLY A 33 8.05 2.59 -0.90
C GLY A 33 9.15 1.62 -1.30
N ASP A 34 10.39 1.96 -1.02
CA ASP A 34 11.58 1.17 -1.34
C ASP A 34 12.00 0.21 -0.23
N SER A 35 11.34 0.31 0.94
CA SER A 35 11.69 -0.44 2.14
C SER A 35 10.53 -1.29 2.66
N GLN A 36 10.88 -2.27 3.50
CA GLN A 36 9.89 -3.10 4.20
C GLN A 36 9.08 -2.31 5.23
N ALA A 37 9.62 -1.19 5.73
CA ALA A 37 9.00 -0.41 6.80
C ALA A 37 7.65 0.19 6.38
N GLU A 38 7.52 0.69 5.15
CA GLU A 38 6.26 1.22 4.59
C GLU A 38 5.19 0.12 4.49
N LYS A 39 5.59 -1.07 4.05
CA LYS A 39 4.71 -2.23 3.93
C LYS A 39 4.20 -2.66 5.29
N ASP A 40 5.09 -2.81 6.27
CA ASP A 40 4.74 -3.24 7.62
C ASP A 40 3.87 -2.20 8.33
N ALA A 41 4.22 -0.91 8.20
CA ALA A 41 3.45 0.19 8.74
C ALA A 41 2.02 0.23 8.17
N ALA A 42 1.87 0.19 6.84
CA ALA A 42 0.55 0.22 6.20
C ALA A 42 -0.32 -0.97 6.63
N LYS A 43 0.26 -2.17 6.73
CA LYS A 43 -0.45 -3.37 7.19
C LYS A 43 -0.86 -3.29 8.65
N ALA A 44 0.01 -2.78 9.52
CA ALA A 44 -0.29 -2.60 10.93
C ALA A 44 -1.46 -1.61 11.09
N VAL A 45 -1.36 -0.44 10.47
CA VAL A 45 -2.42 0.57 10.55
C VAL A 45 -3.74 0.05 9.99
N THR A 46 -3.74 -0.58 8.81
CA THR A 46 -4.97 -1.08 8.22
C THR A 46 -5.62 -2.14 9.11
N ARG A 47 -4.82 -3.03 9.73
CA ARG A 47 -5.33 -4.02 10.70
C ARG A 47 -5.96 -3.35 11.91
N ASP A 48 -5.32 -2.34 12.49
CA ASP A 48 -5.82 -1.60 13.65
C ASP A 48 -7.10 -0.81 13.33
N LEU A 49 -7.35 -0.49 12.06
CA LEU A 49 -8.61 0.13 11.61
C LEU A 49 -9.74 -0.89 11.45
N CYS A 50 -9.42 -2.16 11.23
CA CYS A 50 -10.40 -3.24 11.08
C CYS A 50 -10.78 -3.91 12.42
N ASP A 51 -10.21 -3.44 13.53
CA ASP A 51 -10.48 -4.00 14.84
C ASP A 51 -11.82 -3.47 15.39
N ASP A 52 -12.88 -4.24 15.15
CA ASP A 52 -14.25 -3.97 15.59
C ASP A 52 -14.40 -3.91 17.13
N THR A 53 -13.36 -4.27 17.88
CA THR A 53 -13.36 -4.15 19.35
C THR A 53 -13.11 -2.72 19.84
N VAL A 54 -12.74 -1.79 18.94
CA VAL A 54 -12.49 -0.38 19.26
C VAL A 54 -13.79 0.44 19.09
N PRO A 55 -14.40 0.95 20.17
CA PRO A 55 -15.64 1.73 20.08
C PRO A 55 -15.44 3.01 19.27
N GLY A 56 -16.37 3.31 18.35
CA GLY A 56 -16.35 4.53 17.54
C GLY A 56 -15.57 4.42 16.21
N LYS A 57 -15.07 3.24 15.86
CA LYS A 57 -14.52 2.93 14.52
C LYS A 57 -15.55 2.17 13.67
N GLU A 58 -16.69 2.78 13.40
CA GLU A 58 -17.67 2.21 12.48
C GLU A 58 -17.27 2.54 11.04
N PHE A 59 -16.32 1.78 10.50
CA PHE A 59 -15.98 1.85 9.09
C PHE A 59 -17.08 1.17 8.28
N ALA A 60 -17.50 1.77 7.17
CA ALA A 60 -18.50 1.18 6.26
C ALA A 60 -18.04 -0.14 5.60
N GLY A 61 -16.78 -0.54 5.82
CA GLY A 61 -16.21 -1.81 5.43
C GLY A 61 -14.73 -1.88 5.77
N ARG A 62 -14.16 -3.10 5.77
CA ARG A 62 -12.73 -3.35 5.97
C ARG A 62 -11.91 -2.63 4.88
N PRO A 63 -11.01 -1.69 5.21
CA PRO A 63 -10.12 -1.10 4.21
C PRO A 63 -9.20 -2.16 3.58
N LEU A 64 -8.99 -2.06 2.27
CA LEU A 64 -8.05 -2.92 1.53
C LEU A 64 -6.64 -2.34 1.63
N CYS A 65 -5.68 -3.18 1.98
CA CYS A 65 -4.27 -2.84 2.08
C CYS A 65 -3.49 -3.45 0.92
N LYS A 66 -2.89 -2.57 0.13
CA LYS A 66 -2.09 -2.91 -1.04
C LYS A 66 -0.69 -2.34 -0.84
N THR A 67 0.34 -3.14 -1.09
CA THR A 67 1.72 -2.67 -0.93
C THR A 67 2.52 -2.92 -2.20
N VAL A 68 3.33 -1.93 -2.59
CA VAL A 68 4.28 -2.02 -3.68
C VAL A 68 5.65 -1.64 -3.11
N LYS A 69 6.48 -2.64 -2.89
CA LYS A 69 7.86 -2.45 -2.47
C LYS A 69 8.74 -2.34 -3.73
N LEU A 70 9.26 -1.15 -3.99
CA LEU A 70 10.21 -0.85 -5.06
C LEU A 70 11.62 -1.32 -4.70
N MET A 71 12.54 -1.31 -5.66
CA MET A 71 13.94 -1.64 -5.42
C MET A 71 14.55 -0.71 -4.37
N ALA A 72 15.38 -1.26 -3.47
CA ALA A 72 15.96 -0.49 -2.35
C ALA A 72 17.18 0.34 -2.78
N ASN A 73 17.92 -0.11 -3.79
CA ASN A 73 19.11 0.57 -4.31
C ASN A 73 19.14 0.52 -5.84
N PRO A 74 18.15 1.10 -6.53
CA PRO A 74 18.13 1.10 -8.00
C PRO A 74 19.19 2.05 -8.56
N SER A 75 19.68 1.73 -9.76
CA SER A 75 20.30 2.75 -10.61
C SER A 75 19.25 3.79 -11.05
N LEU A 76 19.68 4.97 -11.49
CA LEU A 76 18.76 6.00 -12.00
C LEU A 76 17.88 5.48 -13.14
N LYS A 77 18.45 4.62 -14.00
CA LYS A 77 17.73 3.97 -15.09
C LYS A 77 16.64 3.04 -14.56
N GLN A 78 16.98 2.14 -13.63
CA GLN A 78 16.03 1.21 -13.01
C GLN A 78 14.91 1.95 -12.27
N LEU A 79 15.24 2.99 -11.50
CA LEU A 79 14.22 3.78 -10.80
C LEU A 79 13.25 4.46 -11.78
N SER A 80 13.75 4.96 -12.92
CA SER A 80 12.91 5.57 -13.95
C SER A 80 11.97 4.54 -14.57
N GLU A 81 12.51 3.36 -14.92
CA GLU A 81 11.74 2.24 -15.48
C GLU A 81 10.65 1.75 -14.49
N GLU A 82 11.01 1.55 -13.22
CA GLU A 82 10.07 1.15 -12.16
C GLU A 82 8.92 2.14 -12.00
N LEU A 83 9.21 3.45 -11.99
CA LEU A 83 8.19 4.49 -11.82
C LEU A 83 7.30 4.63 -13.05
N GLU A 84 7.85 4.52 -14.26
CA GLU A 84 7.06 4.52 -15.50
C GLU A 84 6.09 3.33 -15.54
N LEU A 85 6.57 2.13 -15.20
CA LEU A 85 5.74 0.93 -15.08
C LEU A 85 4.68 1.08 -13.98
N LEU A 86 5.03 1.67 -12.83
CA LEU A 86 4.09 1.89 -11.74
C LEU A 86 2.94 2.80 -12.16
N VAL A 87 3.26 3.93 -12.80
CA VAL A 87 2.26 4.88 -13.29
C VAL A 87 1.31 4.20 -14.28
N ALA A 88 1.84 3.38 -15.19
CA ALA A 88 1.04 2.63 -16.16
C ALA A 88 0.07 1.62 -15.50
N GLN A 89 0.43 1.07 -14.33
CA GLN A 89 -0.37 0.07 -13.63
C GLN A 89 -1.26 0.64 -12.51
N LEU A 90 -1.04 1.89 -12.09
CA LEU A 90 -1.61 2.45 -10.86
C LEU A 90 -3.15 2.39 -10.83
N GLU A 91 -3.81 2.68 -11.95
CA GLU A 91 -5.27 2.61 -12.06
C GLU A 91 -5.77 1.17 -11.85
N ARG A 92 -5.17 0.18 -12.53
CA ARG A 92 -5.55 -1.23 -12.38
C ARG A 92 -5.33 -1.72 -10.94
N LEU A 93 -4.19 -1.35 -10.36
CA LEU A 93 -3.85 -1.65 -8.96
C LEU A 93 -4.85 -1.02 -7.99
N ALA A 94 -5.31 0.21 -8.25
CA ALA A 94 -6.32 0.88 -7.44
C ALA A 94 -7.69 0.23 -7.55
N CYS A 95 -8.11 -0.17 -8.76
CA CYS A 95 -9.40 -0.82 -8.99
C CYS A 95 -9.47 -2.28 -8.52
N HIS A 96 -8.33 -2.94 -8.29
CA HIS A 96 -8.32 -4.32 -7.81
C HIS A 96 -9.07 -4.49 -6.49
N ASN A 97 -10.03 -5.40 -6.41
CA ASN A 97 -10.83 -5.60 -5.20
C ASN A 97 -10.21 -6.66 -4.28
N GLY A 98 -8.99 -6.41 -3.81
CA GLY A 98 -8.24 -7.32 -2.96
C GLY A 98 -7.01 -6.71 -2.32
N ASP A 99 -6.56 -7.34 -1.23
CA ASP A 99 -5.26 -7.08 -0.61
C ASP A 99 -4.15 -7.71 -1.46
N PHE A 100 -3.01 -7.05 -1.61
CA PHE A 100 -1.84 -7.65 -2.26
C PHE A 100 -0.52 -7.03 -1.77
N ASP A 101 0.56 -7.78 -2.01
CA ASP A 101 1.93 -7.31 -1.83
C ASP A 101 2.74 -7.55 -3.10
N LEU A 102 3.13 -6.48 -3.78
CA LEU A 102 4.08 -6.54 -4.88
C LEU A 102 5.47 -6.24 -4.33
N CYS A 103 6.46 -7.01 -4.79
CA CYS A 103 7.86 -6.84 -4.40
C CYS A 103 8.70 -6.85 -5.67
N VAL A 104 9.20 -5.67 -6.04
CA VAL A 104 10.02 -5.45 -7.23
C VAL A 104 11.48 -5.72 -6.87
N THR A 105 12.07 -6.67 -7.58
CA THR A 105 13.51 -7.00 -7.51
C THR A 105 14.25 -6.59 -8.78
N GLU A 106 13.55 -6.58 -9.91
CA GLU A 106 13.96 -6.06 -11.22
C GLU A 106 12.82 -5.19 -11.79
N PRO A 107 13.09 -4.18 -12.65
CA PRO A 107 12.06 -3.26 -13.13
C PRO A 107 10.81 -3.94 -13.72
N ASP A 108 11.01 -4.98 -14.53
CA ASP A 108 9.91 -5.68 -15.22
C ASP A 108 8.99 -6.47 -14.28
N ASP A 109 9.45 -6.79 -13.06
CA ASP A 109 8.69 -7.55 -12.06
C ASP A 109 7.33 -6.90 -11.76
N LEU A 110 7.28 -5.57 -11.77
CA LEU A 110 6.06 -4.84 -11.45
C LEU A 110 4.94 -5.15 -12.45
N SER A 111 5.28 -5.13 -13.74
CA SER A 111 4.32 -5.44 -14.81
C SER A 111 3.90 -6.91 -14.77
N MET A 112 4.87 -7.82 -14.60
CA MET A 112 4.61 -9.25 -14.56
C MET A 112 3.72 -9.65 -13.38
N GLN A 113 4.00 -9.11 -12.18
CA GLN A 113 3.20 -9.40 -11.00
C GLN A 113 1.84 -8.72 -11.05
N ALA A 114 1.75 -7.49 -11.60
CA ALA A 114 0.48 -6.82 -11.82
C ALA A 114 -0.41 -7.61 -12.79
N ASP A 115 0.13 -8.10 -13.91
CA ASP A 115 -0.64 -8.90 -14.87
C ASP A 115 -1.08 -10.24 -14.29
N ALA A 116 -0.20 -10.91 -13.53
CA ALA A 116 -0.55 -12.14 -12.83
C ALA A 116 -1.66 -11.94 -11.78
N LEU A 117 -1.66 -10.78 -11.10
CA LEU A 117 -2.65 -10.44 -10.07
C LEU A 117 -3.99 -10.00 -10.66
N LEU A 118 -3.95 -9.20 -11.73
CA LEU A 118 -5.11 -8.47 -12.24
C LEU A 118 -5.80 -9.17 -13.41
N GLY A 119 -5.15 -10.18 -14.00
CA GLY A 119 -5.54 -10.72 -15.29
C GLY A 119 -5.17 -9.76 -16.41
N ALA A 120 -4.66 -10.31 -17.52
CA ALA A 120 -4.34 -9.56 -18.72
C ALA A 120 -5.60 -8.95 -19.36
#